data_AF-A0A365KS61-F1
#
_entry.id   AF-A0A365KS61-F1
#
_cell.length_a   1.000
_cell.length_b   1.000
_cell.length_c   1.000
_cell.angle_alpha   90.00
_cell.angle_beta   90.00
_cell.angle_gamma   90.00
#
_symmetry.space_group_name_H-M   'P 1'
#
loop_
_entity.id
_entity.type
_entity.pdbx_description
1 polymer ?
#
loop_
_entity_poly.entity_id
_entity_poly.type
_entity_poly.pdbx_seq_one_letter_code
_entity_poly.pdbx_strand_id
1 'polypeptide(L)' 'MNKFSYRSRILYFALLAFFSLGFFLLQLYAVVNNEVGTGSYVLLVLWGLMVAFGLGGIFYTMAKKKKERGQ' A
#
# COMPACT_ATOMS: atom_id res chain seq x y z
N MET A 1 -21.99 -2.45 -16.61
CA MET A 1 -20.82 -2.59 -15.70
C MET A 1 -21.00 -1.64 -14.53
N ASN A 2 -21.24 -2.17 -13.32
CA ASN A 2 -21.46 -1.36 -12.12
C ASN A 2 -20.27 -0.41 -11.91
N LYS A 3 -20.52 0.90 -11.90
CA LYS A 3 -19.50 1.92 -11.67
C LYS A 3 -18.82 1.60 -10.34
N PHE A 4 -17.54 1.22 -10.39
CA PHE A 4 -16.75 0.89 -9.21
C PHE A 4 -16.82 2.07 -8.24
N SER A 5 -17.58 1.92 -7.16
CA SER A 5 -17.92 3.02 -6.27
C SER A 5 -16.65 3.57 -5.62
N TYR A 6 -16.63 4.88 -5.36
CA TYR A 6 -15.55 5.55 -4.63
C TYR A 6 -15.16 4.79 -3.35
N ARG A 7 -16.16 4.30 -2.61
CA ARG A 7 -15.95 3.50 -1.38
C ARG A 7 -15.22 2.19 -1.67
N SER A 8 -15.57 1.50 -2.77
CA SER A 8 -14.93 0.25 -3.19
C SER A 8 -13.48 0.48 -3.60
N ARG A 9 -13.14 1.60 -4.27
CA ARG A 9 -11.74 1.94 -4.62
C ARG A 9 -10.89 2.15 -3.38
N ILE A 10 -11.39 2.92 -2.42
CA ILE A 10 -10.67 3.14 -1.15
C ILE A 10 -10.50 1.84 -0.39
N LEU A 11 -11.54 1.03 -0.27
CA LEU A 11 -11.44 -0.28 0.39
C LEU A 11 -10.39 -1.18 -0.27
N TYR A 12 -10.32 -1.20 -1.61
CA TYR A 12 -9.31 -1.94 -2.34
C TYR A 12 -7.89 -1.47 -2.03
N PHE A 13 -7.63 -0.16 -2.16
CA PHE A 13 -6.30 0.38 -1.88
C PHE A 13 -5.94 0.30 -0.39
N ALA A 14 -6.92 0.40 0.51
CA ALA A 14 -6.74 0.23 1.94
C ALA A 14 -6.39 -1.21 2.31
N LEU A 15 -7.09 -2.21 1.74
CA LEU A 15 -6.70 -3.60 1.94
C LEU A 15 -5.28 -3.86 1.41
N LEU A 16 -4.98 -3.38 0.21
CA LEU A 16 -3.66 -3.55 -0.40
C LEU A 16 -2.58 -2.93 0.50
N ALA A 17 -2.77 -1.68 0.93
CA ALA A 17 -1.84 -1.01 1.84
C ALA A 17 -1.67 -1.77 3.16
N PHE A 18 -2.77 -2.25 3.75
CA PHE A 18 -2.75 -2.97 5.03
C PHE A 18 -1.97 -4.29 4.93
N PHE A 19 -2.30 -5.12 3.94
CA PHE A 19 -1.61 -6.40 3.76
C PHE A 19 -0.14 -6.19 3.37
N SER A 20 0.15 -5.27 2.43
CA SER A 20 1.52 -4.96 2.06
C SER A 20 2.33 -4.41 3.24
N LEU A 21 1.73 -3.62 4.13
CA LEU A 21 2.39 -3.09 5.32
C LEU A 21 2.70 -4.20 6.32
N GLY A 22 1.77 -5.15 6.50
CA GLY A 22 2.01 -6.34 7.33
C GLY A 22 3.21 -7.14 6.85
N PHE A 23 3.27 -7.46 5.55
CA PHE A 23 4.41 -8.17 4.98
C PHE A 23 5.71 -7.34 5.02
N PHE A 24 5.64 -6.03 4.80
CA PHE A 24 6.79 -5.14 4.93
C PHE A 24 7.37 -5.20 6.35
N LEU A 25 6.53 -5.10 7.38
CA LEU A 25 6.98 -5.13 8.79
C LEU A 25 7.56 -6.49 9.18
N LEU A 26 6.95 -7.59 8.73
CA LEU A 26 7.48 -8.94 8.93
C LEU A 26 8.84 -9.10 8.26
N GLN A 27 8.99 -8.62 7.01
CA GLN A 27 10.25 -8.64 6.29
C GLN A 27 11.30 -7.76 6.96
N LEU A 28 10.91 -6.58 7.44
CA LEU A 28 11.79 -5.66 8.16
C LEU A 28 12.30 -6.30 9.45
N TYR A 29 11.42 -6.93 10.22
CA TYR A 29 11.79 -7.68 11.41
C TYR A 29 12.78 -8.80 11.08
N ALA A 30 12.53 -9.56 10.00
CA ALA A 30 13.43 -10.61 9.56
C ALA A 30 14.81 -10.06 9.19
N VAL A 31 14.88 -8.94 8.48
CA VAL A 31 16.13 -8.26 8.08
C VAL A 31 16.91 -7.69 9.26
N VAL A 32 16.22 -7.10 10.23
CA VAL A 32 16.87 -6.47 11.40
C VAL A 32 17.36 -7.51 12.41
N ASN A 33 16.63 -8.61 12.60
CA ASN A 33 16.89 -9.55 13.69
C ASN A 33 17.58 -10.85 13.25
N ASN A 34 17.75 -11.09 11.95
CA ASN A 34 18.37 -12.31 11.44
C ASN A 34 19.41 -11.98 10.37
N GLU A 35 20.47 -12.78 10.27
CA GLU A 35 21.37 -12.74 9.12
C GLU A 35 20.65 -13.33 7.90
N VAL A 36 20.04 -12.45 7.11
CA VAL A 36 19.32 -12.81 5.89
C VAL A 36 20.09 -12.41 4.64
N GLY A 37 19.98 -13.24 3.60
CA GLY A 37 20.62 -12.99 2.31
C GLY A 37 20.01 -11.84 1.51
N THR A 38 20.70 -11.42 0.45
CA THR A 38 20.36 -10.30 -0.44
C THR A 38 18.90 -10.32 -0.95
N GLY A 39 18.34 -11.51 -1.20
CA GLY A 39 16.93 -11.64 -1.62
C GLY A 39 15.93 -11.06 -0.62
N SER A 40 16.23 -11.12 0.68
CA SER A 40 15.38 -10.57 1.74
C SER A 40 15.29 -9.03 1.66
N TYR A 41 16.40 -8.37 1.34
CA TYR A 41 16.44 -6.92 1.14
C TYR A 41 15.67 -6.49 -0.11
N VAL A 42 15.76 -7.26 -1.19
CA VAL A 42 14.98 -7.00 -2.41
C VAL A 42 13.48 -7.11 -2.12
N LEU A 43 13.05 -8.17 -1.41
CA LEU A 43 11.65 -8.30 -0.99
C LEU A 43 11.20 -7.14 -0.09
N LEU A 44 12.05 -6.68 0.84
CA LEU A 44 11.73 -5.55 1.70
C LEU A 44 11.42 -4.29 0.90
N VAL A 45 12.25 -3.98 -0.10
CA VAL A 45 12.04 -2.83 -0.98
C VAL A 45 10.76 -2.99 -1.81
N LEU A 46 10.52 -4.18 -2.36
CA LEU A 46 9.29 -4.46 -3.14
C LEU A 46 8.04 -4.27 -2.28
N TRP A 47 8.02 -4.80 -1.05
CA TRP A 47 6.91 -4.57 -0.13
C TRP A 47 6.75 -3.10 0.23
N GLY A 48 7.85 -2.37 0.43
CA GLY A 48 7.83 -0.92 0.68
C GLY A 48 7.21 -0.13 -0.48
N LEU A 49 7.53 -0.48 -1.73
CA LEU A 49 6.92 0.11 -2.91
C LEU A 49 5.42 -0.20 -3.00
N MET A 50 5.01 -1.42 -2.68
CA MET A 50 3.59 -1.80 -2.65
C MET A 50 2.80 -1.03 -1.59
N VAL A 51 3.39 -0.82 -0.41
CA VAL A 51 2.81 0.04 0.64
C VAL A 51 2.65 1.47 0.15
N ALA A 52 3.70 2.03 -0.45
CA ALA A 52 3.66 3.39 -1.01
C ALA A 52 2.58 3.52 -2.11
N PHE A 53 2.42 2.51 -2.95
CA PHE A 53 1.36 2.45 -3.97
C PHE A 53 -0.05 2.39 -3.35
N GLY A 54 -0.25 1.55 -2.33
CA GLY A 54 -1.52 1.46 -1.62
C GLY A 54 -1.91 2.79 -0.98
N LEU A 55 -0.98 3.40 -0.22
CA LEU A 55 -1.20 4.71 0.41
C LEU A 55 -1.40 5.82 -0.64
N GLY A 56 -0.60 5.82 -1.71
CA GLY A 56 -0.73 6.76 -2.83
C GLY A 56 -2.08 6.66 -3.52
N GLY A 57 -2.60 5.44 -3.74
CA GLY A 57 -3.93 5.20 -4.31
C GLY A 57 -5.06 5.73 -3.42
N ILE A 58 -4.93 5.58 -2.09
CA ILE A 58 -5.88 6.14 -1.12
C ILE A 58 -5.82 7.68 -1.15
N PHE A 59 -4.63 8.28 -1.06
CA PHE A 59 -4.44 9.73 -1.11
C PHE A 59 -4.94 10.34 -2.41
N TYR A 60 -4.59 9.75 -3.55
CA TYR A 60 -5.07 10.21 -4.86
C TYR A 60 -6.58 10.15 -4.97
N THR A 61 -7.19 9.05 -4.50
CA THR A 61 -8.64 8.88 -4.51
C THR A 61 -9.32 9.94 -3.63
N MET A 62 -8.79 10.19 -2.42
CA MET A 62 -9.29 11.24 -1.53
C MET A 62 -9.14 12.65 -2.13
N ALA A 63 -7.96 12.97 -2.69
CA ALA A 63 -7.69 14.25 -3.34
C ALA A 63 -8.61 14.49 -4.55
N LYS A 64 -8.85 13.46 -5.37
CA LYS A 64 -9.75 13.54 -6.51
C LYS A 64 -11.19 13.83 -6.09
N LYS A 65 -11.69 13.19 -5.03
CA LYS A 65 -13.03 13.50 -4.50
C LYS A 65 -13.13 14.90 -3.90
N LYS A 66 -12.05 15.42 -3.29
CA LYS A 66 -12.01 16.81 -2.82
C LYS A 66 -12.16 17.78 -4.01
N LYS A 67 -11.42 17.54 -5.09
CA LYS A 67 -11.50 18.32 -6.34
C LYS A 67 -12.88 18.22 -7.01
N GLU A 68 -13.48 17.03 -7.05
CA GLU A 68 -14.84 16.83 -7.59
C GLU A 68 -15.93 17.48 -6.73
N ARG A 69 -15.67 17.76 -5.44
CA ARG A 69 -16.59 18.46 -4.53
C ARG A 69 -16.44 20.00 -4.55
N GLY A 70 -15.57 20.56 -5.39
CA GLY A 70 -15.50 22.01 -5.62
C GLY A 70 -14.97 22.82 -4.43
N GLN A 71 -13.91 22.36 -3.77
CA GLN A 71 -13.05 23.21 -2.93
C GLN A 71 -11.66 23.34 -3.56
#